data_AF-A9WMA9-F1
#
_entry.id   AF-A9WMA9-F1
#
_cell.length_a   1.000
_cell.length_b   1.000
_cell.length_c   1.000
_cell.angle_alpha   90.00
_cell.angle_beta   90.00
_cell.angle_gamma   90.00
#
_symmetry.space_group_name_H-M   'P 1'
#
loop_
_entity.id
_entity.type
_entity.pdbx_description
1 polymer ?
#
loop_
_entity_poly.entity_id
_entity_poly.type
_entity_poly.pdbx_seq_one_letter_code
_entity_poly.pdbx_strand_id
1 'polypeptide(L)'
;MCPLNGSFLLEIMAAAGLIVLDADTSHWLISAQWNAAKPWGRSPRQEQWRQLAEAWLNLDRAPSLIGQPVPGGAGSINPLAAESRRAEMPALRRVLISLMTQLGAEVADAEALAACARWHRPRLWRRMGRLAPGVLAEAELMGITGSGALTDFGAQLLQDGAAAEALLARASPKPVSTVLLQADLTAIAPGFLEPSLADELTLLAEREGHGPTVTFRFSAASIRNALDAGRGPEQILTFLRQHSSTELPQPLEYLIRDTAARHGLLRVASVSSVVSAADETLLLA
;
A
#
# COMPACT_ATOMS: atom_id res chain seq x y z
N MET A 1 -19.43 0.56 -0.25
CA MET A 1 -18.10 0.16 0.25
C MET A 1 -18.29 -0.74 1.44
N CYS A 2 -17.99 -2.03 1.34
CA CYS A 2 -18.08 -2.94 2.49
C CYS A 2 -17.08 -2.49 3.58
N PRO A 3 -17.50 -2.30 4.84
CA PRO A 3 -16.61 -1.92 5.95
C PRO A 3 -15.46 -2.92 6.19
N LEU A 4 -15.56 -4.14 5.64
CA LEU A 4 -14.53 -5.17 5.67
C LEU A 4 -13.19 -4.73 5.06
N ASN A 5 -13.18 -3.87 4.02
CA ASN A 5 -11.93 -3.60 3.30
C ASN A 5 -10.92 -2.81 4.16
N GLY A 6 -11.34 -1.79 4.89
CA GLY A 6 -10.40 -0.99 5.70
C GLY A 6 -9.82 -1.77 6.88
N SER A 7 -10.67 -2.45 7.65
CA SER A 7 -10.25 -3.20 8.84
C SER A 7 -9.39 -4.41 8.51
N PHE A 8 -9.71 -5.14 7.43
CA PHE A 8 -8.88 -6.27 6.97
C PHE A 8 -7.49 -5.82 6.54
N LEU A 9 -7.41 -4.71 5.78
CA LEU A 9 -6.13 -4.15 5.36
C LEU A 9 -5.26 -3.75 6.56
N LEU A 10 -5.84 -3.14 7.61
CA LEU A 10 -5.09 -2.80 8.83
C LEU A 10 -4.48 -4.05 9.49
N GLU A 11 -5.26 -5.13 9.63
CA GLU A 11 -4.77 -6.39 10.23
C GLU A 11 -3.62 -7.00 9.39
N ILE A 12 -3.74 -6.99 8.06
CA ILE A 12 -2.66 -7.49 7.19
C ILE A 12 -1.44 -6.58 7.24
N MET A 13 -1.63 -5.25 7.19
CA MET A 13 -0.52 -4.30 7.25
C MET A 13 0.26 -4.45 8.57
N ALA A 14 -0.43 -4.65 9.69
CA ALA A 14 0.21 -4.93 10.97
C ALA A 14 0.95 -6.28 10.94
N ALA A 15 0.35 -7.34 10.40
CA ALA A 15 0.99 -8.65 10.30
C ALA A 15 2.19 -8.69 9.34
N ALA A 16 2.17 -7.87 8.28
CA ALA A 16 3.29 -7.69 7.34
C ALA A 16 4.37 -6.74 7.89
N GLY A 17 4.18 -6.18 9.09
CA GLY A 17 5.09 -5.20 9.69
C GLY A 17 5.15 -3.88 8.93
N LEU A 18 4.13 -3.54 8.12
CA LEU A 18 4.01 -2.25 7.44
C LEU A 18 3.64 -1.13 8.40
N ILE A 19 2.84 -1.47 9.40
CA ILE A 19 2.51 -0.58 10.52
C ILE A 19 2.91 -1.24 11.83
N VAL A 20 3.36 -0.42 12.78
CA VAL A 20 3.78 -0.84 14.11
C VAL A 20 3.14 0.06 15.15
N LEU A 21 2.73 -0.51 16.28
CA LEU A 21 2.25 0.27 17.42
C LEU A 21 3.47 0.82 18.16
N ASP A 22 3.59 2.13 18.22
CA ASP A 22 4.51 2.78 19.13
C ASP A 22 3.99 2.60 20.57
N ALA A 23 4.78 1.93 21.40
CA ALA A 23 4.42 1.62 22.77
C ALA A 23 4.38 2.86 23.67
N ASP A 24 5.15 3.90 23.33
CA ASP A 24 5.25 5.12 24.14
C ASP A 24 4.10 6.08 23.84
N THR A 25 3.74 6.23 22.56
CA THR A 25 2.68 7.15 22.13
C THR A 25 1.33 6.47 21.95
N SER A 26 1.26 5.13 21.95
CA SER A 26 0.08 4.35 21.60
C SER A 26 -0.50 4.69 20.22
N HIS A 27 0.33 5.21 19.31
CA HIS A 27 -0.04 5.52 17.94
C HIS A 27 0.51 4.47 16.97
N TRP A 28 -0.26 4.15 15.93
CA TRP A 28 0.20 3.32 14.84
C TRP A 28 1.05 4.15 13.87
N LEU A 29 2.28 3.72 13.64
CA LEU A 29 3.24 4.37 12.75
C LEU A 29 3.57 3.47 11.58
N ILE A 30 4.01 4.07 10.47
CA ILE A 30 4.63 3.33 9.36
C ILE A 30 5.98 2.79 9.85
N SER A 31 6.23 1.51 9.61
CA SER A 31 7.46 0.85 10.07
C SER A 31 8.71 1.45 9.42
N ALA A 32 9.67 1.85 10.27
CA ALA A 32 10.97 2.36 9.83
C ALA A 32 11.80 1.29 9.10
N GLN A 33 11.58 0.00 9.38
CA GLN A 33 12.27 -1.10 8.70
C GLN A 33 11.97 -1.10 7.19
N TRP A 34 10.74 -0.73 6.82
CA TRP A 34 10.30 -0.58 5.43
C TRP A 34 10.45 0.84 4.88
N ASN A 35 11.08 1.73 5.64
CA ASN A 35 11.54 3.03 5.14
C ASN A 35 13.06 3.06 4.91
N ALA A 36 13.76 1.99 5.28
CA ALA A 36 15.20 1.82 5.08
C ALA A 36 15.53 1.20 3.70
N ALA A 37 16.75 0.69 3.52
CA ALA A 37 17.39 0.34 2.23
C ALA A 37 16.60 -0.55 1.24
N LYS A 38 15.56 -1.27 1.70
CA LYS A 38 14.61 -1.98 0.82
C LYS A 38 13.17 -1.63 1.23
N PRO A 39 12.66 -0.45 0.82
CA PRO A 39 11.33 -0.06 1.25
C PRO A 39 10.29 -0.89 0.51
N TRP A 40 9.32 -1.44 1.23
CA TRP A 40 8.24 -2.26 0.66
C TRP A 40 7.59 -1.55 -0.54
N GLY A 41 7.38 -0.24 -0.42
CA GLY A 41 6.82 0.62 -1.49
C GLY A 41 7.59 0.61 -2.81
N ARG A 42 8.90 0.31 -2.80
CA ARG A 42 9.74 0.22 -4.01
C ARG A 42 9.91 -1.18 -4.56
N SER A 43 9.45 -2.21 -3.84
CA SER A 43 9.50 -3.58 -4.32
C SER A 43 8.50 -3.78 -5.48
N PRO A 44 8.77 -4.68 -6.44
CA PRO A 44 7.81 -5.02 -7.47
C PRO A 44 6.45 -5.43 -6.89
N ARG A 45 5.36 -5.17 -7.61
CA ARG A 45 3.98 -5.42 -7.11
C ARG A 45 3.73 -6.87 -6.73
N GLN A 46 4.28 -7.81 -7.51
CA GLN A 46 4.18 -9.24 -7.21
C GLN A 46 4.87 -9.60 -5.88
N GLU A 47 6.01 -8.99 -5.57
CA GLU A 47 6.74 -9.20 -4.33
C GLU A 47 5.95 -8.59 -3.16
N GLN A 48 5.45 -7.37 -3.33
CA GLN A 48 4.56 -6.71 -2.35
C GLN A 48 3.35 -7.59 -2.01
N TRP A 49 2.68 -8.12 -3.04
CA TRP A 49 1.48 -8.94 -2.87
C TRP A 49 1.78 -10.28 -2.21
N ARG A 50 2.87 -10.96 -2.61
CA ARG A 50 3.33 -12.19 -1.96
C ARG A 50 3.54 -11.97 -0.46
N GLN A 51 4.21 -10.88 -0.07
CA GLN A 51 4.46 -10.58 1.36
C GLN A 51 3.15 -10.37 2.14
N LEU A 52 2.16 -9.68 1.56
CA LEU A 52 0.83 -9.52 2.17
C LEU A 52 0.09 -10.87 2.30
N ALA A 53 0.18 -11.73 1.28
CA ALA A 53 -0.46 -13.04 1.28
C ALA A 53 0.16 -13.99 2.31
N GLU A 54 1.49 -13.99 2.44
CA GLU A 54 2.22 -14.72 3.48
C GLU A 54 1.90 -14.19 4.89
N ALA A 55 1.80 -12.87 5.06
CA ALA A 55 1.38 -12.26 6.31
C ALA A 55 -0.04 -12.70 6.69
N TRP A 56 -0.98 -12.72 5.75
CA TRP A 56 -2.34 -13.20 5.97
C TRP A 56 -2.37 -14.69 6.36
N LEU A 57 -1.58 -15.54 5.70
CA LEU A 57 -1.46 -16.95 6.06
C LEU A 57 -0.96 -17.14 7.51
N ASN A 58 -0.12 -16.23 8.00
CA ASN A 58 0.46 -16.29 9.34
C ASN A 58 -0.30 -15.48 10.39
N LEU A 59 -1.28 -14.67 9.99
CA LEU A 59 -2.05 -13.81 10.88
C LEU A 59 -2.78 -14.65 11.94
N ASP A 60 -2.46 -14.46 13.22
CA ASP A 60 -3.08 -15.17 14.34
C ASP A 60 -4.40 -14.51 14.81
N ARG A 61 -5.06 -13.80 13.90
CA ARG A 61 -6.29 -13.05 14.12
C ARG A 61 -7.35 -13.40 13.09
N ALA A 62 -8.60 -13.18 13.46
CA ALA A 62 -9.79 -13.37 12.63
C ALA A 62 -10.44 -12.02 12.26
N PRO A 63 -10.01 -11.39 11.15
CA PRO A 63 -10.61 -10.14 10.67
C PRO A 63 -12.13 -10.18 10.50
N SER A 64 -12.69 -11.33 10.13
CA SER A 64 -14.14 -11.57 10.07
C SER A 64 -14.92 -11.34 11.39
N LEU A 65 -14.23 -11.22 12.53
CA LEU A 65 -14.85 -10.86 13.81
C LEU A 65 -14.92 -9.35 14.05
N ILE A 66 -14.21 -8.53 13.28
CA ILE A 66 -14.21 -7.09 13.45
C ILE A 66 -15.62 -6.55 13.17
N GLY A 67 -16.09 -5.65 14.03
CA GLY A 67 -17.45 -5.13 14.02
C GLY A 67 -18.48 -6.02 14.71
N GLN A 68 -18.15 -7.27 15.07
CA GLN A 68 -19.04 -8.12 15.87
C GLN A 68 -19.05 -7.67 17.34
N PRO A 69 -20.13 -7.96 18.10
CA PRO A 69 -20.18 -7.65 19.53
C PRO A 69 -19.05 -8.31 20.32
N VAL A 70 -18.48 -7.57 21.27
CA VAL A 70 -17.48 -8.12 22.20
C VAL A 70 -18.17 -9.15 23.12
N PRO A 71 -17.68 -10.40 23.22
CA PRO A 71 -18.26 -11.38 24.13
C PRO A 71 -18.19 -10.91 25.59
N GLY A 72 -19.34 -10.75 26.25
CA GLY A 72 -19.41 -10.35 27.65
C GLY A 72 -19.04 -8.89 27.93
N GLY A 73 -18.95 -8.04 26.89
CA GLY A 73 -18.64 -6.62 27.00
C GLY A 73 -19.62 -5.73 26.26
N ALA A 74 -19.43 -4.41 26.41
CA ALA A 74 -20.16 -3.42 25.61
C ALA A 74 -19.36 -3.07 24.34
N GLY A 75 -20.07 -2.85 23.23
CA GLY A 75 -19.48 -2.41 21.96
C GLY A 75 -19.10 -3.53 21.00
N SER A 76 -18.37 -3.16 19.94
CA SER A 76 -17.91 -4.04 18.87
C SER A 76 -16.40 -4.25 18.90
N ILE A 77 -15.94 -5.39 18.38
CA ILE A 77 -14.53 -5.70 18.21
C ILE A 77 -13.93 -4.72 17.21
N ASN A 78 -12.92 -3.95 17.65
CA ASN A 78 -12.19 -3.01 16.81
C ASN A 78 -11.06 -3.70 16.03
N PRO A 79 -10.62 -3.14 14.88
CA PRO A 79 -9.41 -3.63 14.21
C PRO A 79 -8.20 -3.51 15.14
N LEU A 80 -7.26 -4.46 15.06
CA LEU A 80 -6.03 -4.50 15.85
C LEU A 80 -6.25 -4.72 17.37
N ALA A 81 -7.50 -4.83 17.83
CA ALA A 81 -7.84 -5.14 19.22
C ALA A 81 -7.63 -6.63 19.55
N ALA A 82 -7.33 -6.97 20.81
CA ALA A 82 -6.93 -8.32 21.21
C ALA A 82 -8.05 -9.37 21.01
N GLU A 83 -9.31 -8.93 21.00
CA GLU A 83 -10.51 -9.75 20.92
C GLU A 83 -10.64 -10.50 19.58
N SER A 84 -9.99 -10.04 18.51
CA SER A 84 -9.94 -10.73 17.22
C SER A 84 -8.90 -11.88 17.18
N ARG A 85 -8.01 -11.99 18.19
CA ARG A 85 -6.92 -12.96 18.20
C ARG A 85 -7.40 -14.40 18.40
N ARG A 86 -6.97 -15.29 17.53
CA ARG A 86 -7.27 -16.73 17.53
C ARG A 86 -6.01 -17.47 17.06
N ALA A 87 -5.28 -18.05 18.00
CA ALA A 87 -3.97 -18.67 17.76
C ALA A 87 -3.99 -19.75 16.65
N GLU A 88 -5.12 -20.42 16.45
CA GLU A 88 -5.28 -21.49 15.45
C GLU A 88 -5.64 -20.99 14.03
N MET A 89 -5.79 -19.69 13.80
CA MET A 89 -6.15 -19.15 12.48
C MET A 89 -5.15 -19.53 11.36
N PRO A 90 -3.82 -19.50 11.58
CA PRO A 90 -2.87 -19.93 10.56
C PRO A 90 -3.06 -21.39 10.15
N ALA A 91 -3.45 -22.25 11.11
CA ALA A 91 -3.74 -23.66 10.85
C ALA A 91 -5.05 -23.82 10.07
N LEU A 92 -6.10 -23.07 10.41
CA LEU A 92 -7.37 -23.10 9.68
C LEU A 92 -7.19 -22.67 8.23
N ARG A 93 -6.48 -21.56 7.96
CA ARG A 93 -6.21 -21.07 6.60
C ARG A 93 -5.52 -22.11 5.74
N ARG A 94 -4.43 -22.69 6.24
CA ARG A 94 -3.66 -23.73 5.52
C ARG A 94 -4.49 -24.98 5.25
N VAL A 95 -5.29 -25.41 6.21
CA VAL A 95 -6.15 -26.60 6.03
C VAL A 95 -7.20 -26.35 4.95
N LEU A 96 -7.87 -25.20 4.95
CA LEU A 96 -8.87 -24.89 3.94
C LEU A 96 -8.25 -24.82 2.54
N ILE A 97 -7.14 -24.10 2.37
CA ILE A 97 -6.46 -23.98 1.07
C ILE A 97 -5.92 -25.34 0.61
N SER A 98 -5.31 -26.12 1.50
CA SER A 98 -4.78 -27.45 1.17
C SER A 98 -5.89 -28.41 0.74
N LEU A 99 -7.06 -28.36 1.38
CA LEU A 99 -8.21 -29.18 0.99
C LEU A 99 -8.78 -28.73 -0.36
N MET A 100 -8.83 -27.42 -0.65
CA MET A 100 -9.22 -26.93 -1.96
C MET A 100 -8.26 -27.42 -3.06
N THR A 101 -6.95 -27.47 -2.79
CA THR A 101 -5.98 -28.08 -3.73
C THR A 101 -6.27 -29.56 -3.99
N GLN A 102 -6.70 -30.31 -2.96
CA GLN A 102 -7.01 -31.75 -3.09
C GLN A 102 -8.34 -32.02 -3.78
N LEU A 103 -9.34 -31.16 -3.56
CA LEU A 103 -10.67 -31.29 -4.16
C LEU A 103 -10.68 -30.90 -5.65
N GLY A 104 -9.71 -30.10 -6.10
CA GLY A 104 -9.56 -29.69 -7.50
C GLY A 104 -10.29 -28.40 -7.85
N ALA A 105 -10.18 -28.00 -9.13
CA ALA A 105 -10.52 -26.67 -9.63
C ALA A 105 -12.02 -26.40 -9.86
N GLU A 106 -12.89 -27.39 -9.68
CA GLU A 106 -14.34 -27.16 -9.70
C GLU A 106 -14.76 -26.47 -8.40
N VAL A 107 -15.69 -25.51 -8.50
CA VAL A 107 -16.20 -24.69 -7.40
C VAL A 107 -16.30 -25.55 -6.14
N ALA A 108 -15.44 -25.27 -5.15
CA ALA A 108 -15.43 -26.06 -3.93
C ALA A 108 -16.75 -25.81 -3.22
N ASP A 109 -17.68 -26.77 -3.32
CA ASP A 109 -18.91 -26.73 -2.55
C ASP A 109 -18.53 -26.53 -1.07
N ALA A 110 -19.02 -25.45 -0.48
CA ALA A 110 -18.69 -25.07 0.88
C ALA A 110 -19.07 -26.17 1.88
N GLU A 111 -20.13 -26.95 1.58
CA GLU A 111 -20.53 -28.09 2.40
C GLU A 111 -19.55 -29.25 2.27
N ALA A 112 -19.16 -29.62 1.05
CA ALA A 112 -18.11 -30.62 0.80
C ALA A 112 -16.78 -30.24 1.48
N LEU A 113 -16.34 -28.98 1.34
CA LEU A 113 -15.12 -28.48 1.98
C LEU A 113 -15.22 -28.55 3.51
N ALA A 114 -16.35 -28.16 4.08
CA ALA A 114 -16.61 -28.28 5.53
C ALA A 114 -16.61 -29.74 6.00
N ALA A 115 -17.20 -30.65 5.23
CA ALA A 115 -17.20 -32.08 5.53
C ALA A 115 -15.78 -32.66 5.51
N CYS A 116 -14.99 -32.33 4.48
CA CYS A 116 -13.57 -32.71 4.37
C CYS A 116 -12.74 -32.14 5.51
N ALA A 117 -12.93 -30.87 5.88
CA ALA A 117 -12.20 -30.22 6.97
C ALA A 117 -12.54 -30.85 8.33
N ARG A 118 -13.83 -31.17 8.56
CA ARG A 118 -14.30 -31.89 9.74
C ARG A 118 -13.68 -33.28 9.85
N TRP A 119 -13.50 -33.98 8.73
CA TRP A 119 -12.88 -35.31 8.69
C TRP A 119 -11.36 -35.27 8.92
N HIS A 120 -10.62 -34.43 8.20
CA HIS A 120 -9.16 -34.40 8.25
C HIS A 120 -8.59 -33.74 9.52
N ARG A 121 -9.32 -32.79 10.10
CA ARG A 121 -8.89 -31.99 11.26
C ARG A 121 -10.04 -31.79 12.27
N PRO A 122 -10.60 -32.86 12.85
CA PRO A 122 -11.82 -32.79 13.65
C PRO A 122 -11.71 -31.86 14.87
N ARG A 123 -10.57 -31.87 15.57
CA ARG A 123 -10.34 -31.01 16.74
C ARG A 123 -10.29 -29.53 16.37
N LEU A 124 -9.58 -29.20 15.29
CA LEU A 124 -9.49 -27.84 14.76
C LEU A 124 -10.86 -27.36 14.27
N TRP A 125 -11.55 -28.18 13.48
CA TRP A 125 -12.85 -27.85 12.92
C TRP A 125 -13.90 -27.62 14.00
N ARG A 126 -13.95 -28.46 15.04
CA ARG A 126 -14.87 -28.26 16.19
C ARG A 126 -14.69 -26.88 16.83
N ARG A 127 -13.47 -26.37 16.92
CA ARG A 127 -13.16 -25.10 17.58
C ARG A 127 -13.31 -23.90 16.64
N MET A 128 -12.90 -24.06 15.38
CA MET A 128 -12.63 -22.95 14.45
C MET A 128 -13.50 -22.98 13.20
N GLY A 129 -14.22 -24.07 12.91
CA GLY A 129 -14.98 -24.25 11.67
C GLY A 129 -16.01 -23.17 11.39
N ARG A 130 -16.59 -22.57 12.45
CA ARG A 130 -17.50 -21.42 12.34
C ARG A 130 -16.88 -20.17 11.69
N LEU A 131 -15.54 -20.07 11.67
CA LEU A 131 -14.80 -18.96 11.06
C LEU A 131 -14.39 -19.24 9.62
N ALA A 132 -14.63 -20.46 9.11
CA ALA A 132 -14.28 -20.82 7.74
C ALA A 132 -14.90 -19.91 6.67
N PRO A 133 -16.18 -19.49 6.75
CA PRO A 133 -16.74 -18.55 5.79
C PRO A 133 -15.98 -17.21 5.72
N GLY A 134 -15.55 -16.70 6.88
CA GLY A 134 -14.74 -15.49 6.97
C GLY A 134 -13.37 -15.67 6.31
N VAL A 135 -12.71 -16.82 6.55
CA VAL A 135 -11.43 -17.15 5.92
C VAL A 135 -11.56 -17.25 4.40
N LEU A 136 -12.64 -17.84 3.88
CA LEU A 136 -12.88 -17.96 2.44
C LEU A 136 -13.14 -16.59 1.79
N ALA A 137 -13.91 -15.71 2.46
CA ALA A 137 -14.11 -14.33 2.01
C ALA A 137 -12.78 -13.54 2.01
N GLU A 138 -11.95 -13.69 3.05
CA GLU A 138 -10.62 -13.09 3.11
C GLU A 138 -9.71 -13.63 1.98
N ALA A 139 -9.76 -14.93 1.69
CA ALA A 139 -8.98 -15.55 0.61
C ALA A 139 -9.39 -15.02 -0.78
N GLU A 140 -10.68 -14.77 -1.00
CA GLU A 140 -11.20 -14.19 -2.24
C GLU A 140 -10.77 -12.73 -2.39
N LEU A 141 -10.81 -11.94 -1.31
CA LEU A 141 -10.28 -10.56 -1.30
C LEU A 141 -8.78 -10.51 -1.65
N MET A 142 -8.02 -11.53 -1.26
CA MET A 142 -6.58 -11.65 -1.54
C MET A 142 -6.27 -12.27 -2.90
N GLY A 143 -7.29 -12.70 -3.67
CA GLY A 143 -7.12 -13.41 -4.95
C GLY A 143 -6.50 -14.81 -4.82
N ILE A 144 -6.47 -15.37 -3.61
CA ILE A 144 -6.06 -16.77 -3.35
C ILE A 144 -7.12 -17.71 -3.90
N THR A 145 -8.38 -17.31 -3.79
CA THR A 145 -9.51 -17.94 -4.46
C THR A 145 -10.18 -16.92 -5.40
N GLY A 146 -10.91 -17.42 -6.39
CA GLY A 146 -11.72 -16.61 -7.28
C GLY A 146 -12.93 -17.40 -7.76
N SER A 147 -14.14 -16.83 -7.65
CA SER A 147 -15.38 -17.50 -8.03
C SER A 147 -15.57 -18.89 -7.38
N GLY A 148 -15.14 -19.03 -6.13
CA GLY A 148 -15.25 -20.28 -5.36
C GLY A 148 -14.21 -21.36 -5.67
N ALA A 149 -13.25 -21.11 -6.55
CA ALA A 149 -12.15 -22.01 -6.88
C ALA A 149 -10.80 -21.47 -6.39
N LEU A 150 -9.82 -22.36 -6.21
CA LEU A 150 -8.44 -21.99 -5.89
C LEU A 150 -7.74 -21.44 -7.14
N THR A 151 -7.01 -20.33 -7.00
CA THR A 151 -6.19 -19.79 -8.11
C THR A 151 -4.83 -20.50 -8.19
N ASP A 152 -4.16 -20.44 -9.34
CA ASP A 152 -2.78 -20.95 -9.47
C ASP A 152 -1.83 -20.27 -8.46
N PHE A 153 -2.05 -18.98 -8.19
CA PHE A 153 -1.34 -18.25 -7.16
C PHE A 153 -1.60 -18.84 -5.77
N GLY A 154 -2.88 -19.03 -5.40
CA GLY A 154 -3.26 -19.60 -4.10
C GLY A 154 -2.76 -21.03 -3.90
N ALA A 155 -2.72 -21.84 -4.96
CA ALA A 155 -2.17 -23.18 -4.94
C ALA A 155 -0.66 -23.19 -4.68
N GLN A 156 0.09 -22.29 -5.35
CA GLN A 156 1.54 -22.20 -5.16
C GLN A 156 1.94 -21.52 -3.85
N LEU A 157 1.12 -20.60 -3.32
CA LEU A 157 1.43 -19.85 -2.10
C LEU A 157 1.76 -20.74 -0.89
N LEU A 158 1.16 -21.93 -0.79
CA LEU A 158 1.47 -22.90 0.28
C LEU A 158 2.71 -23.76 0.02
N GLN A 159 3.13 -23.90 -1.23
CA GLN A 159 4.20 -24.82 -1.64
C GLN A 159 5.52 -24.08 -1.83
N ASP A 160 5.50 -23.00 -2.61
CA ASP A 160 6.66 -22.20 -2.96
C ASP A 160 6.25 -20.75 -3.23
N GLY A 161 6.57 -19.86 -2.29
CA GLY A 161 6.29 -18.43 -2.41
C GLY A 161 6.98 -17.79 -3.62
N ALA A 162 8.19 -18.23 -4.00
CA ALA A 162 8.90 -17.69 -5.16
C ALA A 162 8.21 -18.10 -6.48
N ALA A 163 7.72 -19.34 -6.56
CA ALA A 163 6.90 -19.78 -7.69
C ALA A 163 5.58 -19.00 -7.78
N ALA A 164 4.93 -18.74 -6.64
CA ALA A 164 3.73 -17.91 -6.56
C ALA A 164 4.00 -16.47 -7.04
N GLU A 165 5.14 -15.88 -6.66
CA GLU A 165 5.57 -14.56 -7.15
C GLU A 165 5.79 -14.53 -8.65
N ALA A 166 6.43 -15.57 -9.22
CA ALA A 166 6.65 -15.68 -10.65
C ALA A 166 5.34 -15.80 -11.44
N LEU A 167 4.34 -16.50 -10.91
CA LEU A 167 2.99 -16.56 -11.50
C LEU A 167 2.33 -15.18 -11.53
N LEU A 168 2.38 -14.45 -10.41
CA LEU A 168 1.87 -13.07 -10.36
C LEU A 168 2.59 -12.16 -11.33
N ALA A 169 3.92 -12.25 -11.43
CA ALA A 169 4.71 -11.44 -12.37
C ALA A 169 4.29 -11.67 -13.83
N ARG A 170 3.97 -12.92 -14.19
CA ARG A 170 3.52 -13.28 -15.54
C ARG A 170 2.08 -12.85 -15.83
N ALA A 171 1.21 -12.86 -14.83
CA ALA A 171 -0.20 -12.48 -14.96
C ALA A 171 -0.43 -10.97 -14.87
N SER A 172 0.51 -10.22 -14.26
CA SER A 172 0.37 -8.79 -14.03
C SER A 172 0.70 -7.96 -15.28
N PRO A 173 -0.04 -6.86 -15.54
CA PRO A 173 0.37 -5.87 -16.54
C PRO A 173 1.76 -5.32 -16.21
N LYS A 174 2.56 -5.06 -17.25
CA LYS A 174 3.87 -4.41 -17.05
C LYS A 174 3.67 -3.00 -16.48
N PRO A 175 4.48 -2.60 -15.49
CA PRO A 175 4.50 -1.21 -15.03
C PRO A 175 4.79 -0.25 -16.19
N VAL A 176 4.17 0.92 -16.15
CA VAL A 176 4.43 1.99 -17.12
C VAL A 176 5.52 2.90 -16.60
N SER A 177 6.49 3.18 -17.46
CA SER A 177 7.59 4.11 -17.22
C SER A 177 7.34 5.50 -17.80
N THR A 178 6.18 5.74 -18.42
CA THR A 178 5.82 7.04 -18.98
C THR A 178 4.39 7.47 -18.62
N VAL A 179 4.19 8.78 -18.57
CA VAL A 179 2.90 9.45 -18.36
C VAL A 179 2.55 10.34 -19.56
N LEU A 180 1.28 10.74 -19.66
CA LEU A 180 0.81 11.74 -20.61
C LEU A 180 0.77 13.10 -19.89
N LEU A 181 1.59 14.05 -20.33
CA LEU A 181 1.61 15.41 -19.78
C LEU A 181 0.69 16.32 -20.58
N GLN A 182 -0.21 17.02 -19.90
CA GLN A 182 -1.23 17.87 -20.51
C GLN A 182 -1.01 19.36 -20.20
N ALA A 183 -1.55 20.22 -21.06
CA ALA A 183 -1.41 21.68 -20.96
C ALA A 183 -2.14 22.28 -19.75
N ASP A 184 -3.06 21.53 -19.13
CA ASP A 184 -3.79 21.91 -17.92
C ASP A 184 -3.02 21.57 -16.62
N LEU A 185 -1.71 21.35 -16.74
CA LEU A 185 -0.81 20.99 -15.63
C LEU A 185 -1.14 19.66 -14.98
N THR A 186 -1.61 18.68 -15.77
CA THR A 186 -1.84 17.32 -15.30
C THR A 186 -0.91 16.30 -15.95
N ALA A 187 -0.58 15.24 -15.22
CA ALA A 187 0.02 14.02 -15.73
C ALA A 187 -0.97 12.87 -15.56
N ILE A 188 -1.25 12.14 -16.64
CA ILE A 188 -2.11 10.96 -16.63
C ILE A 188 -1.26 9.70 -16.79
N ALA A 189 -1.36 8.78 -15.82
CA ALA A 189 -0.74 7.46 -15.89
C ALA A 189 -1.71 6.45 -16.55
N PRO A 190 -1.38 5.88 -17.72
CA PRO A 190 -2.25 4.93 -18.42
C PRO A 190 -2.28 3.53 -17.78
N GLY A 191 -1.64 3.34 -16.63
CA GLY A 191 -1.56 2.09 -15.90
C GLY A 191 -0.77 2.25 -14.60
N PHE A 192 -0.35 1.12 -14.02
CA PHE A 192 0.46 1.12 -12.80
C PHE A 192 1.86 1.67 -13.07
N LEU A 193 2.22 2.77 -12.43
CA LEU A 193 3.54 3.38 -12.58
C LEU A 193 4.64 2.50 -11.98
N GLU A 194 5.82 2.54 -12.59
CA GLU A 194 7.04 2.09 -11.93
C GLU A 194 7.23 2.82 -10.59
N PRO A 195 7.72 2.14 -9.53
CA PRO A 195 7.80 2.75 -8.20
C PRO A 195 8.64 4.03 -8.15
N SER A 196 9.76 4.08 -8.88
CA SER A 196 10.61 5.27 -8.98
C SER A 196 9.89 6.46 -9.62
N LEU A 197 9.10 6.21 -10.68
CA LEU A 197 8.31 7.24 -11.34
C LEU A 197 7.17 7.74 -10.43
N ALA A 198 6.52 6.83 -9.71
CA ALA A 198 5.46 7.19 -8.76
C ALA A 198 5.98 8.04 -7.59
N ASP A 199 7.13 7.68 -7.01
CA ASP A 199 7.79 8.43 -5.93
C ASP A 199 8.09 9.87 -6.38
N GLU A 200 8.71 10.01 -7.55
CA GLU A 200 9.13 11.32 -8.07
C GLU A 200 7.92 12.17 -8.47
N LEU A 201 6.88 11.60 -9.09
CA LEU A 201 5.64 12.32 -9.38
C LEU A 201 4.90 12.76 -8.11
N THR A 202 4.92 11.96 -7.04
CA THR A 202 4.31 12.33 -5.75
C THR A 202 5.06 13.49 -5.08
N LEU A 203 6.35 13.64 -5.35
CA LEU A 203 7.14 14.79 -4.90
C LEU A 203 6.82 16.05 -5.72
N LEU A 204 6.62 15.91 -7.03
CA LEU A 204 6.43 17.03 -7.96
C LEU A 204 4.99 17.53 -8.07
N ALA A 205 4.01 16.69 -7.75
CA ALA A 205 2.60 16.93 -8.01
C ALA A 205 1.70 16.27 -6.97
N GLU A 206 0.48 16.79 -6.86
CA GLU A 206 -0.56 16.21 -5.99
C GLU A 206 -1.35 15.15 -6.77
N ARG A 207 -1.57 13.99 -6.15
CA ARG A 207 -2.35 12.91 -6.76
C ARG A 207 -3.84 13.22 -6.69
N GLU A 208 -4.49 13.31 -7.85
CA GLU A 208 -5.93 13.49 -8.01
C GLU A 208 -6.59 12.16 -8.42
N GLY A 209 -7.59 11.71 -7.65
CA GLY A 209 -8.46 10.59 -8.00
C GLY A 209 -8.11 9.23 -7.37
N HIS A 210 -9.13 8.38 -7.28
CA HIS A 210 -9.09 7.01 -6.71
C HIS A 210 -9.38 5.92 -7.75
N GLY A 211 -9.24 6.25 -9.05
CA GLY A 211 -9.54 5.36 -10.17
C GLY A 211 -8.34 4.52 -10.64
N PRO A 212 -8.56 3.62 -11.62
CA PRO A 212 -7.50 2.80 -12.22
C PRO A 212 -6.48 3.65 -13.01
N THR A 213 -6.91 4.82 -13.49
CA THR A 213 -6.05 5.85 -14.07
C THR A 213 -5.72 6.85 -12.97
N VAL A 214 -4.43 7.02 -12.69
CA VAL A 214 -3.97 7.98 -11.69
C VAL A 214 -3.62 9.28 -12.39
N THR A 215 -4.20 10.38 -11.93
CA THR A 215 -3.87 11.73 -12.39
C THR A 215 -3.03 12.43 -11.33
N PHE A 216 -2.03 13.19 -11.75
CA PHE A 216 -1.24 14.06 -10.90
C PHE A 216 -1.39 15.50 -11.38
N ARG A 217 -1.61 16.44 -10.47
CA ARG A 217 -1.73 17.87 -10.77
C ARG A 217 -0.52 18.62 -10.26
N PHE A 218 0.17 19.31 -11.16
CA PHE A 218 1.27 20.19 -10.82
C PHE A 218 0.75 21.56 -10.37
N SER A 219 1.36 22.11 -9.34
CA SER A 219 1.08 23.46 -8.86
C SER A 219 2.39 24.15 -8.45
N ALA A 220 2.35 25.47 -8.31
CA ALA A 220 3.52 26.21 -7.79
C ALA A 220 3.90 25.73 -6.37
N ALA A 221 2.93 25.28 -5.57
CA ALA A 221 3.16 24.75 -4.24
C ALA A 221 3.87 23.38 -4.30
N SER A 222 3.40 22.45 -5.13
CA SER A 222 4.03 21.14 -5.27
C SER A 222 5.45 21.24 -5.82
N ILE A 223 5.67 22.09 -6.84
CA ILE A 223 7.01 22.34 -7.38
C ILE A 223 7.90 23.00 -6.32
N ARG A 224 7.41 23.97 -5.55
CA ARG A 224 8.18 24.57 -4.45
C ARG A 224 8.61 23.52 -3.43
N ASN A 225 7.71 22.64 -3.01
CA ASN A 225 8.03 21.56 -2.07
C ASN A 225 9.13 20.64 -2.62
N ALA A 226 9.10 20.33 -3.92
CA ALA A 226 10.15 19.55 -4.56
C ALA A 226 11.51 20.30 -4.57
N LEU A 227 11.51 21.60 -4.83
CA LEU A 227 12.70 22.44 -4.76
C LEU A 227 13.25 22.50 -3.32
N ASP A 228 12.38 22.63 -2.32
CA ASP A 228 12.73 22.59 -0.89
C ASP A 228 13.33 21.23 -0.47
N ALA A 229 12.87 20.14 -1.11
CA ALA A 229 13.44 18.80 -0.96
C ALA A 229 14.74 18.59 -1.76
N GLY A 230 15.29 19.64 -2.39
CA GLY A 230 16.58 19.62 -3.08
C GLY A 230 16.54 19.16 -4.54
N ARG A 231 15.37 19.08 -5.17
CA ARG A 231 15.28 18.83 -6.62
C ARG A 231 15.55 20.11 -7.41
N GLY A 232 16.55 20.10 -8.28
CA GLY A 232 16.88 21.26 -9.12
C GLY A 232 15.90 21.41 -10.31
N PRO A 233 15.63 22.63 -10.80
CA PRO A 233 14.67 22.86 -11.89
C PRO A 233 15.02 22.11 -13.19
N GLU A 234 16.30 22.08 -13.58
CA GLU A 234 16.74 21.33 -14.78
C GLU A 234 16.65 19.81 -14.58
N GLN A 235 16.81 19.31 -13.35
CA GLN A 235 16.60 17.90 -13.04
C GLN A 235 15.13 17.52 -13.20
N ILE A 236 14.23 18.37 -12.70
CA ILE A 236 12.78 18.18 -12.83
C ILE A 236 12.39 18.16 -14.32
N LEU A 237 12.86 19.14 -15.10
CA LEU A 237 12.56 19.20 -16.54
C LEU A 237 13.11 17.99 -17.30
N THR A 238 14.34 17.57 -16.98
CA THR A 238 14.96 16.39 -17.60
C THR A 238 14.18 15.12 -17.28
N PHE A 239 13.80 14.94 -16.01
CA PHE A 239 12.98 13.82 -15.56
C PHE A 239 11.63 13.76 -16.29
N LEU A 240 10.90 14.88 -16.33
CA LEU A 240 9.59 14.94 -16.99
C LEU A 240 9.70 14.65 -18.50
N ARG A 241 10.75 15.15 -19.18
CA ARG A 241 10.99 14.83 -20.59
C ARG A 241 11.31 13.35 -20.82
N GLN A 242 12.07 12.74 -19.92
CA GLN A 242 12.43 11.31 -20.01
C GLN A 242 11.21 10.39 -19.80
N HIS A 243 10.29 10.78 -18.91
CA HIS A 243 9.14 9.97 -18.52
C HIS A 243 7.81 10.45 -19.12
N SER A 244 7.84 11.26 -20.19
CA SER A 244 6.65 11.70 -20.91
C SER A 244 6.49 10.96 -22.22
N SER A 245 5.25 10.59 -22.54
CA SER A 245 4.89 10.02 -23.85
C SER A 245 4.67 11.09 -24.92
N THR A 246 4.61 12.36 -24.51
CA THR A 246 4.43 13.55 -25.34
C THR A 246 5.54 14.56 -25.09
N GLU A 247 5.66 15.58 -25.93
CA GLU A 247 6.50 16.74 -25.61
C GLU A 247 6.02 17.43 -24.32
N LEU A 248 6.95 18.05 -23.61
CA LEU A 248 6.65 18.75 -22.36
C LEU A 248 5.80 20.00 -22.67
N PRO A 249 4.58 20.12 -22.10
CA PRO A 249 3.74 21.28 -22.36
C PRO A 249 4.40 22.59 -21.88
N GLN A 250 4.37 23.62 -22.73
CA GLN A 250 4.91 24.94 -22.40
C GLN A 250 4.38 25.53 -21.07
N PRO A 251 3.09 25.39 -20.71
CA PRO A 251 2.61 25.86 -19.41
C PRO A 251 3.33 25.21 -18.22
N LEU A 252 3.66 23.93 -18.32
CA LEU A 252 4.36 23.20 -17.27
C LEU A 252 5.83 23.60 -17.18
N GLU A 253 6.50 23.76 -18.32
CA GLU A 253 7.89 24.28 -18.34
C GLU A 253 7.96 25.68 -17.73
N TYR A 254 7.01 26.56 -18.10
CA TYR A 254 6.93 27.91 -17.52
C TYR A 254 6.70 27.86 -16.01
N LEU A 255 5.74 27.07 -15.53
CA LEU A 255 5.46 26.90 -14.10
C LEU A 255 6.73 26.52 -13.32
N ILE A 256 7.50 25.56 -13.82
CA ILE A 256 8.71 25.07 -13.16
C ILE A 256 9.77 26.17 -13.10
N ARG A 257 10.06 26.84 -14.23
CA ARG A 257 11.07 27.90 -14.30
C ARG A 257 10.70 29.11 -13.46
N ASP A 258 9.45 29.53 -13.51
CA ASP A 258 8.93 30.68 -12.76
C ASP A 258 8.87 30.40 -11.25
N THR A 259 8.51 29.18 -10.84
CA THR A 259 8.56 28.78 -9.42
C THR A 259 10.00 28.73 -8.93
N ALA A 260 10.93 28.20 -9.73
CA ALA A 260 12.34 28.14 -9.39
C ALA A 260 13.00 29.53 -9.33
N ALA A 261 12.66 30.44 -10.24
CA ALA A 261 13.14 31.83 -10.19
C ALA A 261 12.70 32.55 -8.92
N ARG A 262 11.53 32.20 -8.37
CA ARG A 262 10.98 32.74 -7.13
C ARG A 262 11.40 31.98 -5.87
N HIS A 263 12.00 30.80 -6.03
CA HIS A 263 12.48 29.97 -4.94
C HIS A 263 13.74 30.58 -4.31
N GLY A 264 13.79 30.66 -2.98
CA GLY A 264 14.93 31.24 -2.27
C GLY A 264 15.03 32.78 -2.28
N LEU A 265 14.15 33.49 -2.99
CA LEU A 265 14.09 34.97 -2.94
C LEU A 265 13.63 35.52 -1.58
N LEU A 266 12.91 34.71 -0.79
CA LEU A 266 12.44 35.09 0.53
C LEU A 266 12.93 34.06 1.55
N ARG A 267 13.95 34.43 2.33
CA ARG A 267 14.43 33.65 3.48
C ARG A 267 13.87 34.25 4.76
N VAL A 268 13.02 33.50 5.46
CA VAL A 268 12.55 33.87 6.79
C VAL A 268 13.47 33.18 7.79
N ALA A 269 14.25 33.96 8.53
CA ALA A 269 15.05 33.48 9.65
C ALA A 269 14.45 34.02 10.95
N SER A 270 14.30 33.15 11.96
CA SER A 270 14.08 33.60 13.33
C SER A 270 15.39 34.19 13.84
N VAL A 271 15.38 35.49 14.15
CA VAL A 271 16.53 36.21 14.70
C VAL A 271 16.19 36.72 16.09
N SER A 272 17.11 36.53 17.04
CA SER A 272 16.93 36.97 18.42
C SER A 272 17.02 38.49 18.58
N SER A 273 17.73 39.19 17.69
CA SER A 273 17.72 40.64 17.58
C SER A 273 18.07 41.10 16.16
N VAL A 274 17.51 42.24 15.76
CA VAL A 274 17.87 42.97 14.53
C VAL A 274 18.42 44.31 14.94
N VAL A 275 19.64 44.63 14.50
CA VAL A 275 20.24 45.95 14.66
C VAL A 275 20.20 46.64 13.31
N SER A 276 19.56 47.80 13.23
CA SER A 276 19.53 48.65 12.02
C SER A 276 20.00 50.05 12.39
N ALA A 277 20.86 50.64 11.55
CA ALA A 277 21.36 52.00 11.74
C ALA A 277 21.16 52.80 10.45
N ALA A 278 20.85 54.10 10.57
CA ALA A 278 20.73 55.00 9.43
C ALA A 278 22.09 55.44 8.86
N ASP A 279 23.15 55.32 9.66
CA ASP A 279 24.53 55.61 9.31
C ASP A 279 25.36 54.32 9.41
N GLU A 280 25.96 53.93 8.29
CA GLU A 280 26.71 52.67 8.13
C GLU A 280 27.96 52.62 9.02
N THR A 281 28.50 53.77 9.41
CA THR A 281 29.70 53.86 10.27
C THR A 281 29.48 53.33 11.69
N LEU A 282 28.21 53.25 12.15
CA LEU A 282 27.84 52.70 13.47
C LEU A 282 27.83 51.16 13.50
N LEU A 283 27.94 50.50 12.34
CA LEU A 283 27.90 49.03 12.20
C LEU A 283 29.28 48.40 11.93
N LEU A 284 30.35 49.19 11.81
CA LEU A 284 31.70 48.75 11.43
C LEU A 284 32.67 48.59 12.63
N ALA A 285 32.22 48.02 13.75
CA ALA A 285 33.08 47.71 14.90
C ALA A 285 33.60 46.26 14.87
#